data_AF-D3VLZ2-F1
#
_entry.id   AF-D3VLZ2-F1
#
_cell.length_a   1.000
_cell.length_b   1.000
_cell.length_c   1.000
_cell.angle_alpha   90.00
_cell.angle_beta   90.00
_cell.angle_gamma   90.00
#
_symmetry.space_group_name_H-M   'P 1'
#
loop_
_entity.id
_entity.type
_entity.pdbx_description
1 polymer ?
#
loop_
_entity_poly.entity_id
_entity_poly.type
_entity_poly.pdbx_seq_one_letter_code
_entity_poly.pdbx_strand_id
1 'polypeptide(L)' 'MLRMPPPQTFPPETLSLDDLVPQNHLVRKVDAALDFEFIRNLVAPLYCHNNAINLFENNGVCQRFGL' A
#
# COMPACT_ATOMS: atom_id res chain seq x y z
N MET A 1 42.92 1.14 17.00
CA MET A 1 41.78 0.80 16.11
C MET A 1 40.49 1.08 16.86
N LEU A 2 39.60 1.91 16.32
CA LEU A 2 38.33 2.27 16.96
C LEU A 2 37.28 1.22 16.59
N ARG A 3 36.71 0.53 17.59
CA ARG A 3 35.53 -0.32 17.38
C ARG A 3 34.35 0.60 17.05
N MET A 4 33.66 0.34 15.94
CA MET A 4 32.39 1.02 15.67
C MET A 4 31.33 0.46 16.64
N PRO A 5 30.53 1.32 17.28
CA PRO A 5 29.41 0.85 18.08
C PRO A 5 28.43 0.10 17.17
N PRO A 6 27.80 -0.99 17.67
CA PRO A 6 26.81 -1.72 16.89
C PRO A 6 25.67 -0.75 16.48
N PRO A 7 25.12 -0.90 15.27
CA PRO A 7 24.03 -0.05 14.82
C PRO A 7 22.88 -0.15 15.83
N GLN A 8 22.48 0.99 16.38
CA GLN A 8 21.28 1.06 17.22
C GLN A 8 20.10 0.73 16.30
N THR A 9 19.58 -0.48 16.43
CA THR A 9 18.37 -0.90 15.74
C THR A 9 17.21 -0.62 16.67
N PHE A 10 16.35 0.31 16.29
CA PHE A 10 15.08 0.51 16.97
C PHE A 10 14.18 -0.68 16.65
N PRO A 11 13.41 -1.21 17.63
CA PRO A 11 12.42 -2.23 17.33
C PRO A 11 11.45 -1.69 16.27
N PRO A 12 11.01 -2.53 15.31
CA PRO A 12 10.05 -2.11 14.31
C PRO A 12 8.76 -1.68 15.01
N GLU A 13 8.46 -0.38 14.99
CA GLU A 13 7.18 0.14 15.43
C GLU A 13 6.12 -0.33 14.43
N THR A 14 5.18 -1.15 14.90
CA THR A 14 4.06 -1.60 14.09
C THR A 14 3.02 -0.49 14.06
N LEU A 15 3.07 0.33 13.01
CA LEU A 15 2.06 1.35 12.73
C LEU A 15 1.14 0.82 11.62
N SER A 16 -0.17 0.88 11.82
CA SER A 16 -1.10 0.64 10.71
C SER A 16 -1.17 1.87 9.81
N LEU A 17 -1.42 1.67 8.52
CA LEU A 17 -1.63 2.80 7.59
C LEU A 17 -2.87 3.62 7.98
N ASP A 18 -3.87 2.99 8.59
CA ASP A 18 -5.06 3.67 9.08
C ASP A 18 -4.75 4.64 10.21
N ASP A 19 -3.78 4.31 11.07
CA ASP A 19 -3.35 5.17 12.17
C ASP A 19 -2.62 6.43 11.68
N LEU A 20 -2.09 6.42 10.45
CA LEU A 20 -1.45 7.60 9.84
C LEU A 20 -2.47 8.65 9.39
N VAL A 21 -3.75 8.30 9.30
CA VAL A 21 -4.82 9.23 8.88
C VAL A 21 -5.73 9.55 10.06
N PRO A 22 -5.64 10.76 10.64
CA PRO A 22 -6.47 11.17 11.78
C PRO A 22 -7.96 11.01 11.51
N GLN A 23 -8.75 10.72 12.55
CA GLN A 23 -10.18 10.42 12.39
C GLN A 23 -10.99 11.59 11.80
N ASN A 24 -10.66 12.84 12.15
CA ASN A 24 -11.33 14.03 11.64
C ASN A 24 -10.64 14.61 10.38
N HIS A 25 -9.87 13.80 9.66
CA HIS A 25 -9.16 14.24 8.46
C HIS A 25 -10.10 14.37 7.24
N LEU A 26 -9.81 15.34 6.36
CA LEU A 26 -10.63 15.61 5.18
C LEU A 26 -10.76 14.38 4.25
N VAL A 27 -9.68 13.62 4.07
CA VAL A 27 -9.68 12.42 3.21
C VAL A 27 -10.73 11.41 3.65
N ARG A 28 -10.89 11.17 4.96
CA ARG A 28 -11.94 10.26 5.48
C ARG A 28 -13.35 10.79 5.22
N LYS A 29 -13.54 12.11 5.29
CA LYS A 29 -14.84 12.74 4.99
C LYS A 29 -15.18 12.64 3.51
N VAL A 30 -14.19 12.79 2.65
CA VAL A 30 -14.33 12.66 1.20
C VAL A 30 -14.65 11.21 0.83
N ASP A 31 -13.91 10.25 1.37
CA ASP A 31 -14.14 8.81 1.17
C ASP A 31 -15.54 8.36 1.61
N ALA A 32 -16.03 8.88 2.73
CA ALA A 32 -17.39 8.60 3.20
C ALA A 32 -18.50 9.26 2.36
N ALA A 33 -18.18 10.30 1.59
CA ALA A 33 -19.15 11.07 0.82
C ALA A 33 -19.17 10.72 -0.67
N LEU A 34 -18.07 10.19 -1.21
CA LEU A 34 -17.87 9.95 -2.64
C LEU A 34 -17.25 8.58 -2.88
N ASP A 35 -17.91 7.80 -3.73
CA ASP A 35 -17.38 6.55 -4.24
C ASP A 35 -16.52 6.81 -5.49
N PHE A 36 -15.21 6.55 -5.37
CA PHE A 36 -14.23 6.70 -6.45
C PHE A 36 -13.84 5.38 -7.11
N GLU A 37 -14.51 4.26 -6.80
CA GLU A 37 -14.17 2.96 -7.40
C GLU A 37 -14.22 2.99 -8.93
N PHE A 38 -15.11 3.79 -9.51
CA PHE A 38 -15.24 3.94 -10.97
C PHE A 38 -13.93 4.38 -11.65
N ILE A 39 -13.08 5.16 -10.97
CA ILE A 39 -11.81 5.66 -11.52
C ILE A 39 -10.91 4.47 -11.86
N ARG A 40 -10.89 3.42 -11.03
CA ARG A 40 -10.06 2.23 -11.25
C ARG A 40 -10.33 1.58 -12.60
N ASN A 41 -11.62 1.46 -12.97
CA ASN A 41 -12.03 0.93 -14.27
C ASN A 41 -11.61 1.85 -15.42
N LEU A 42 -11.76 3.17 -15.24
CA LEU A 42 -11.41 4.14 -16.27
C LEU A 42 -9.90 4.16 -16.59
N VAL A 43 -9.04 4.04 -15.56
CA VAL A 43 -7.59 4.10 -15.75
C VAL A 43 -6.92 2.74 -15.90
N ALA A 44 -7.66 1.63 -15.75
CA ALA A 44 -7.15 0.27 -15.89
C ALA A 44 -6.31 0.06 -17.17
N PRO A 45 -6.71 0.54 -18.36
CA PRO A 45 -5.92 0.37 -19.58
C PRO A 45 -4.57 1.10 -19.57
N LEU A 46 -4.40 2.12 -18.72
CA LEU A 46 -3.17 2.88 -18.60
C LEU A 46 -2.13 2.19 -17.71
N TYR A 47 -2.55 1.21 -16.90
CA TYR A 47 -1.63 0.43 -16.08
C TYR A 47 -0.95 -0.66 -16.92
N CYS A 48 0.38 -0.74 -16.79
CA CYS A 48 1.13 -1.89 -17.28
C CYS A 48 0.70 -3.14 -16.51
N HIS A 49 0.35 -4.21 -17.23
CA HIS A 49 -0.06 -5.50 -16.64
C HIS A 49 1.04 -6.14 -15.77
N ASN A 50 2.28 -5.66 -15.88
CA ASN A 50 3.46 -6.21 -15.23
C ASN A 50 4.01 -5.28 -14.12
N ASN A 51 3.25 -4.27 -13.67
CA ASN A 51 3.68 -3.40 -12.57
C ASN A 51 3.58 -4.04 -11.17
N ALA A 52 3.18 -5.32 -11.09
CA ALA A 52 3.24 -6.07 -9.85
C ALA A 52 4.71 -6.39 -9.51
N ILE A 53 5.26 -5.68 -8.52
CA ILE A 53 6.42 -6.17 -7.78
C ILE A 53 6.00 -7.52 -7.19
N ASN A 54 6.60 -8.59 -7.71
CA ASN A 54 6.39 -9.96 -7.28
C ASN A 54 6.52 -10.08 -5.76
N LEU A 55 5.40 -10.19 -5.07
CA LEU A 55 5.33 -10.75 -3.74
C LEU A 55 4.81 -12.18 -3.90
N PHE A 56 5.75 -13.12 -3.86
CA PHE A 56 5.66 -14.54 -3.50
C PHE A 56 4.23 -15.13 -3.30
N GLU A 57 3.81 -16.27 -3.85
CA GLU A 57 4.42 -17.28 -4.72
C GLU A 57 3.33 -18.32 -5.12
N ASN A 58 3.60 -19.11 -6.17
CA ASN A 58 3.04 -20.42 -6.56
C ASN A 58 1.73 -20.51 -7.36
N ASN A 59 1.87 -21.21 -8.51
CA ASN A 59 0.83 -21.77 -9.39
C ASN A 59 0.10 -20.84 -10.38
N GLY A 60 0.82 -19.99 -11.11
CA GLY A 60 0.38 -19.57 -12.45
C GLY A 60 -0.97 -18.84 -12.57
N VAL A 61 -1.57 -18.45 -11.45
CA VAL A 61 -2.72 -17.57 -11.43
C VAL A 61 -2.17 -16.19 -11.12
N CYS A 62 -2.06 -15.33 -12.14
CA CYS A 62 -2.19 -13.90 -11.90
C CYS A 62 -3.53 -13.75 -11.19
N GLN A 63 -3.53 -13.65 -9.85
CA GLN A 63 -4.75 -13.32 -9.14
C GLN A 63 -5.27 -12.05 -9.79
N ARG A 64 -6.44 -12.22 -10.41
CA ARG A 64 -7.31 -11.15 -10.86
C ARG A 64 -7.24 -10.10 -9.75
N PHE A 65 -6.50 -9.01 -10.00
CA PHE A 65 -6.60 -7.81 -9.18
C PHE A 65 -8.09 -7.56 -9.07
N GLY A 66 -8.62 -7.67 -7.85
CA GLY A 66 -10.06 -7.63 -7.59
C GLY A 66 -10.68 -6.45 -8.30
N LEU A 67 -11.36 -6.76 -9.39
CA LEU A 67 -12.77 -6.43 -9.52
C LEU A 67 -13.53 -7.46 -8.71
#